data_AF-A0A0K1PV01-F1
#
_entry.id   AF-A0A0K1PV01-F1
#
_cell.length_a   1.000
_cell.length_b   1.000
_cell.length_c   1.000
_cell.angle_alpha   90.00
_cell.angle_beta   90.00
_cell.angle_gamma   90.00
#
_symmetry.space_group_name_H-M   'P 1'
#
loop_
_entity.id
_entity.type
_entity.pdbx_description
1 polymer ?
#
loop_
_entity_poly.entity_id
_entity_poly.type
_entity_poly.pdbx_seq_one_letter_code
_entity_poly.pdbx_strand_id
1 'polypeptide(L)'
;MGLALATLVAACRTQASRADADAAPAPRVAASDASAGNKAFEAIPLGTPYIPPQCYTKTKDEDGRVHNPCFTCHADALPPNYTADSSLQLAYEFGPASRVNPWTNLYVDRRSAIARISNDEIATWVRHDNYRALPERLRTTPAWDRDGDGEWSGWMPDVAFQFDEAGFDHTKDGAYTGWRAYAYFPVPGGFWPTNGSFGDAMIRLPEAFREDAPGHFDLRVYKVNLATVEALIARRDVPIEPTDEKALGQDLDGDGKLGEARVLKYRWKPGDGSMRWVGRAMAQQNADAVHLAAGLFPEGTEFAHSLRYLDVQDGRVRMAPRMKELRYMKKEVWVTYDRLELIASSEAAEKDESPTKKRPTLASSERGIGNRAGWSIHGFIEDAEGELRPQTAEEHGFCIGCHSGSASPTTASSRSVASRRPLRSSAAGRIRRSAICRTSASLCGPTDAANTPTTSSRTAPATSSAPTMNCSRVFSTVTASSIRGKPFVSRPT
;
A
#
# COMPACT_ATOMS: atom_id res chain seq x y z
N MET A 1 22.13 -73.97 27.26
CA MET A 1 20.77 -74.45 27.61
C MET A 1 20.17 -73.46 28.59
N GLY A 2 19.41 -72.49 28.09
CA GLY A 2 18.68 -71.53 28.92
C GLY A 2 17.25 -72.01 29.11
N LEU A 3 16.76 -71.98 30.34
CA LEU A 3 15.35 -72.10 30.65
C LEU A 3 14.91 -70.89 31.47
N ALA A 4 13.76 -70.39 31.07
CA ALA A 4 13.07 -69.21 31.56
C ALA A 4 12.78 -69.26 33.07
N LEU A 5 12.73 -68.07 33.68
CA LEU A 5 11.98 -67.87 34.92
C LEU A 5 11.22 -66.55 34.84
N ALA A 6 9.89 -66.69 34.85
CA ALA A 6 8.94 -65.62 35.07
C ALA A 6 8.66 -65.51 36.58
N THR A 7 8.58 -64.28 37.09
CA THR A 7 7.93 -63.98 38.37
C THR A 7 7.35 -62.57 38.34
N LEU A 8 6.02 -62.50 38.48
CA LEU A 8 5.29 -61.35 39.02
C LEU A 8 5.50 -61.30 40.55
N VAL A 9 5.62 -60.10 41.14
CA VAL A 9 4.79 -59.60 42.26
C VAL A 9 4.86 -58.06 42.27
N ALA A 10 3.71 -57.43 42.53
CA ALA A 10 3.44 -56.00 42.54
C ALA A 10 3.73 -55.30 43.88
N ALA A 11 4.01 -53.97 43.85
CA ALA A 11 3.37 -52.94 44.68
C ALA A 11 3.86 -51.50 44.34
N CYS A 12 2.88 -50.60 44.11
CA CYS A 12 2.75 -49.13 44.31
C CYS A 12 3.98 -48.29 44.73
N ARG A 13 4.15 -46.99 44.40
CA ARG A 13 3.40 -45.92 43.70
C ARG A 13 4.38 -44.72 43.67
N THR A 14 4.40 -43.91 42.62
CA THR A 14 4.46 -42.43 42.72
C THR A 14 4.14 -41.80 41.36
N GLN A 15 3.29 -40.78 41.41
CA GLN A 15 2.73 -40.05 40.28
C GLN A 15 3.78 -39.23 39.53
N ALA A 16 3.83 -39.39 38.21
CA ALA A 16 4.15 -38.31 37.30
C ALA A 16 2.85 -37.99 36.53
N SER A 17 2.30 -36.81 36.78
CA SER A 17 1.07 -36.33 36.16
C SER A 17 1.27 -36.19 34.65
N ARG A 18 0.39 -36.86 33.89
CA ARG A 18 0.10 -36.57 32.50
C ARG A 18 -0.45 -35.15 32.38
N ALA A 19 0.26 -34.29 31.67
CA ALA A 19 -0.29 -33.12 31.00
C ALA A 19 0.68 -32.83 29.85
N ASP A 20 0.29 -33.19 28.63
CA ASP A 20 0.78 -32.69 27.33
C ASP A 20 0.40 -33.67 26.20
N ALA A 21 -0.87 -34.02 26.14
CA ALA A 21 -1.44 -34.82 25.05
C ALA A 21 -2.86 -34.38 24.69
N ASP A 22 -3.14 -33.07 24.76
CA ASP A 22 -4.41 -32.47 24.32
C ASP A 22 -4.20 -31.03 23.79
N ALA A 23 -3.13 -30.80 23.04
CA ALA A 23 -3.05 -29.60 22.19
C ALA A 23 -3.85 -29.89 20.92
N ALA A 24 -5.15 -29.58 20.96
CA ALA A 24 -5.99 -29.59 19.77
C ALA A 24 -5.33 -28.73 18.66
N PRO A 25 -5.16 -29.25 17.44
CA PRO A 25 -4.63 -28.45 16.35
C PRO A 25 -5.57 -27.26 16.12
N ALA A 26 -4.98 -26.06 16.02
CA ALA A 26 -5.71 -24.84 15.66
C ALA A 26 -6.59 -25.12 14.43
N PRO A 27 -7.85 -24.65 14.42
CA PRO A 27 -8.78 -24.98 13.35
C PRO A 27 -8.18 -24.55 12.02
N ARG A 28 -7.95 -25.54 11.15
CA ARG A 28 -7.71 -25.30 9.74
C ARG A 28 -8.94 -24.56 9.23
N VAL A 29 -8.80 -23.28 8.89
CA VAL A 29 -9.78 -22.61 8.04
C VAL A 29 -9.66 -23.25 6.67
N ALA A 30 -10.38 -24.35 6.49
CA ALA A 30 -10.55 -25.01 5.22
C ALA A 30 -11.30 -24.03 4.32
N ALA A 31 -10.65 -23.64 3.22
CA ALA A 31 -11.31 -23.00 2.10
C ALA A 31 -12.14 -24.06 1.36
N SER A 32 -13.23 -24.49 1.96
CA SER A 32 -14.29 -25.28 1.35
C SER A 32 -15.53 -25.15 2.23
N ASP A 33 -16.63 -24.69 1.64
CA ASP A 33 -17.98 -24.47 2.22
C ASP A 33 -18.38 -23.05 2.68
N ALA A 34 -17.73 -22.00 2.17
CA ALA A 34 -18.17 -20.61 2.42
C ALA A 34 -19.35 -20.11 1.56
N SER A 35 -19.91 -20.91 0.63
CA SER A 35 -20.94 -20.44 -0.31
C SER A 35 -22.38 -20.79 0.06
N ALA A 36 -22.62 -21.45 1.21
CA ALA A 36 -23.97 -21.80 1.64
C ALA A 36 -24.14 -21.53 3.14
N GLY A 37 -24.24 -20.25 3.54
CA GLY A 37 -24.70 -19.91 4.89
C GLY A 37 -24.32 -18.54 5.43
N ASN A 38 -23.28 -17.88 4.93
CA ASN A 38 -22.90 -16.57 5.44
C ASN A 38 -23.49 -15.45 4.56
N LYS A 39 -24.69 -14.96 4.93
CA LYS A 39 -25.35 -13.83 4.26
C LYS A 39 -24.50 -12.55 4.25
N ALA A 40 -23.50 -12.45 5.13
CA ALA A 40 -22.67 -11.25 5.27
C ALA A 40 -21.65 -11.06 4.13
N PHE A 41 -21.33 -12.09 3.36
CA PHE A 41 -20.34 -12.03 2.28
C PHE A 41 -20.90 -12.52 0.96
N GLU A 42 -20.54 -11.80 -0.10
CA GLU A 42 -20.93 -12.07 -1.46
C GLU A 42 -19.74 -12.67 -2.22
N ALA A 43 -20.00 -13.75 -2.95
CA ALA A 43 -19.08 -14.19 -3.99
C ALA A 43 -19.15 -13.20 -5.14
N ILE A 44 -18.02 -12.58 -5.48
CA ILE A 44 -17.99 -11.59 -6.55
C ILE A 44 -18.39 -12.25 -7.89
N PRO A 45 -19.30 -11.63 -8.69
CA PRO A 45 -19.74 -12.16 -9.97
C PRO A 45 -18.60 -12.46 -10.97
N LEU A 46 -18.98 -13.16 -12.04
CA LEU A 46 -18.11 -13.61 -13.14
C LEU A 46 -17.16 -12.50 -13.66
N GLY A 47 -15.88 -12.58 -13.29
CA GLY A 47 -14.87 -11.64 -13.81
C GLY A 47 -13.54 -11.78 -13.07
N THR A 48 -12.66 -10.79 -13.23
CA THR A 48 -11.45 -10.61 -12.43
C THR A 48 -11.31 -9.15 -12.01
N PRO A 49 -12.24 -8.63 -11.16
CA PRO A 49 -12.27 -7.22 -10.79
C PRO A 49 -11.04 -6.78 -9.99
N TYR A 50 -10.34 -7.73 -9.36
CA TYR A 50 -9.01 -7.54 -8.76
C TYR A 50 -7.89 -7.30 -9.77
N ILE A 51 -8.19 -7.20 -11.08
CA ILE A 51 -7.26 -6.73 -12.11
C ILE A 51 -7.72 -5.34 -12.57
N PRO A 52 -7.07 -4.28 -12.06
CA PRO A 52 -7.42 -2.89 -12.38
C PRO A 52 -7.37 -2.59 -13.89
N PRO A 53 -8.15 -1.63 -14.40
CA PRO A 53 -8.12 -1.26 -15.81
C PRO A 53 -6.75 -0.80 -16.30
N GLN A 54 -5.91 -0.26 -15.41
CA GLN A 54 -4.54 0.17 -15.70
C GLN A 54 -3.68 -0.97 -16.26
N CYS A 55 -4.01 -2.23 -15.94
CA CYS A 55 -3.33 -3.40 -16.48
C CYS A 55 -3.52 -3.60 -17.99
N TYR A 56 -4.62 -3.09 -18.57
CA TYR A 56 -4.99 -3.28 -19.98
C TYR A 56 -4.54 -2.15 -20.90
N THR A 57 -3.64 -1.28 -20.40
CA THR A 57 -3.15 -0.13 -21.16
C THR A 57 -2.32 -0.55 -22.37
N LYS A 58 -2.32 0.29 -23.42
CA LYS A 58 -1.44 0.10 -24.58
C LYS A 58 0.01 0.40 -24.17
N THR A 59 0.91 -0.55 -24.42
CA THR A 59 2.33 -0.42 -24.10
C THR A 59 3.17 0.10 -25.26
N LYS A 60 2.55 0.35 -26.43
CA LYS A 60 3.19 0.98 -27.58
C LYS A 60 2.41 2.22 -27.96
N ASP A 61 3.12 3.34 -28.10
CA ASP A 61 2.54 4.59 -28.61
C ASP A 61 2.43 4.59 -30.15
N GLU A 62 1.91 5.68 -30.70
CA GLU A 62 1.70 5.85 -32.15
C GLU A 62 3.02 5.89 -32.94
N ASP A 63 4.13 6.28 -32.30
CA ASP A 63 5.48 6.28 -32.88
C ASP A 63 6.17 4.91 -32.75
N GLY A 64 5.49 3.92 -32.16
CA GLY A 64 6.02 2.58 -31.91
C GLY A 64 6.99 2.50 -30.73
N ARG A 65 7.14 3.55 -29.91
CA ARG A 65 7.95 3.49 -28.68
C ARG A 65 7.25 2.62 -27.65
N VAL A 66 8.04 1.79 -26.98
CA VAL A 66 7.56 0.88 -25.93
C VAL A 66 7.61 1.57 -24.57
N HIS A 67 6.50 1.54 -23.86
CA HIS A 67 6.34 2.05 -22.49
C HIS A 67 5.93 0.87 -21.59
N ASN A 68 6.59 0.74 -20.43
CA ASN A 68 6.22 -0.23 -19.41
C ASN A 68 5.65 0.53 -18.21
N PRO A 69 4.33 0.66 -18.05
CA PRO A 69 3.72 1.24 -16.86
C PRO A 69 3.55 0.23 -15.72
N CYS A 70 3.67 -1.08 -16.00
CA CYS A 70 3.49 -2.18 -15.05
C CYS A 70 4.51 -2.14 -13.90
N PHE A 71 5.71 -1.57 -14.12
CA PHE A 71 6.75 -1.37 -13.11
C PHE A 71 6.28 -0.58 -11.87
N THR A 72 5.19 0.19 -12.01
CA THR A 72 4.59 0.95 -10.91
C THR A 72 4.04 0.03 -9.82
N CYS A 73 3.52 -1.13 -10.23
CA CYS A 73 2.81 -2.07 -9.36
C CYS A 73 3.59 -3.36 -9.13
N HIS A 74 4.31 -3.81 -10.15
CA HIS A 74 5.06 -5.07 -10.16
C HIS A 74 6.54 -4.78 -10.05
N ALA A 75 7.22 -5.47 -9.14
CA ALA A 75 8.62 -5.28 -8.82
C ALA A 75 9.15 -6.53 -8.12
N ASP A 76 10.45 -6.55 -7.82
CA ASP A 76 11.00 -7.61 -7.00
C ASP A 76 10.46 -7.53 -5.56
N ALA A 77 10.20 -8.70 -4.98
CA ALA A 77 9.70 -8.81 -3.62
C ALA A 77 10.81 -8.48 -2.61
N LEU A 78 10.51 -7.64 -1.63
CA LEU A 78 11.37 -7.39 -0.47
C LEU A 78 10.59 -7.75 0.80
N PRO A 79 11.15 -8.59 1.69
CA PRO A 79 10.50 -8.91 2.96
C PRO A 79 10.07 -7.62 3.69
N PRO A 80 8.87 -7.58 4.29
CA PRO A 80 7.97 -8.71 4.52
C PRO A 80 6.97 -8.97 3.38
N ASN A 81 7.14 -8.37 2.20
CA ASN A 81 6.39 -8.74 1.01
C ASN A 81 7.16 -9.82 0.24
N TYR A 82 6.52 -10.96 0.02
CA TYR A 82 7.12 -12.12 -0.65
C TYR A 82 6.49 -12.41 -2.01
N THR A 83 5.54 -11.58 -2.47
CA THR A 83 4.93 -11.77 -3.78
C THR A 83 5.84 -11.20 -4.86
N ALA A 84 6.57 -12.09 -5.54
CA ALA A 84 7.44 -11.75 -6.66
C ALA A 84 6.66 -11.88 -7.97
N ASP A 85 6.25 -10.76 -8.54
CA ASP A 85 5.36 -10.70 -9.70
C ASP A 85 5.96 -9.95 -10.90
N SER A 86 7.28 -9.78 -10.91
CA SER A 86 8.01 -9.08 -11.99
C SER A 86 7.82 -9.72 -13.38
N SER A 87 7.48 -11.01 -13.45
CA SER A 87 7.15 -11.70 -14.71
C SER A 87 5.94 -11.08 -15.44
N LEU A 88 4.99 -10.45 -14.72
CA LEU A 88 3.86 -9.74 -15.32
C LEU A 88 4.33 -8.56 -16.20
N GLN A 89 5.48 -7.97 -15.90
CA GLN A 89 6.07 -6.91 -16.74
C GLN A 89 6.66 -7.46 -18.05
N LEU A 90 7.17 -8.69 -18.03
CA LEU A 90 7.94 -9.25 -19.13
C LEU A 90 7.06 -10.01 -20.12
N ALA A 91 6.11 -10.81 -19.61
CA ALA A 91 5.35 -11.75 -20.41
C ALA A 91 3.83 -11.56 -20.34
N TYR A 92 3.34 -10.55 -19.62
CA TYR A 92 1.90 -10.27 -19.47
C TYR A 92 1.13 -11.53 -19.04
N GLU A 93 1.65 -12.22 -18.02
CA GLU A 93 1.25 -13.56 -17.57
C GLU A 93 -0.11 -13.59 -16.83
N PHE A 94 -1.11 -12.93 -17.40
CA PHE A 94 -2.49 -13.07 -16.97
C PHE A 94 -3.05 -14.44 -17.35
N GLY A 95 -3.83 -15.01 -16.43
CA GLY A 95 -4.64 -16.19 -16.70
C GLY A 95 -5.59 -15.94 -17.87
N PRO A 96 -6.05 -16.98 -18.59
CA PRO A 96 -6.82 -16.81 -19.83
C PRO A 96 -8.05 -15.91 -19.69
N ALA A 97 -8.79 -16.02 -18.58
CA ALA A 97 -9.98 -15.21 -18.31
C ALA A 97 -9.68 -13.70 -18.13
N SER A 98 -8.43 -13.36 -17.82
CA SER A 98 -7.99 -12.00 -17.49
C SER A 98 -7.30 -11.29 -18.64
N ARG A 99 -7.13 -11.94 -19.81
CA ARG A 99 -6.51 -11.33 -21.00
C ARG A 99 -7.48 -10.45 -21.79
N VAL A 100 -8.78 -10.58 -21.53
CA VAL A 100 -9.81 -9.73 -22.11
C VAL A 100 -10.11 -8.61 -21.12
N ASN A 101 -10.08 -7.36 -21.59
CA ASN A 101 -10.41 -6.20 -20.75
C ASN A 101 -11.92 -6.16 -20.46
N PRO A 102 -12.38 -6.33 -19.21
CA PRO A 102 -13.79 -6.26 -18.87
C PRO A 102 -14.30 -4.82 -18.69
N TRP A 103 -13.42 -3.82 -18.60
CA TRP A 103 -13.72 -2.44 -18.22
C TRP A 103 -14.28 -1.61 -19.40
N THR A 104 -15.46 -1.96 -19.89
CA THR A 104 -16.09 -1.33 -21.07
C THR A 104 -16.47 0.13 -20.87
N ASN A 105 -16.78 0.53 -19.64
CA ASN A 105 -17.20 1.89 -19.29
C ASN A 105 -16.14 2.97 -19.58
N LEU A 106 -14.87 2.58 -19.70
CA LEU A 106 -13.74 3.44 -20.06
C LEU A 106 -13.74 3.86 -21.52
N TYR A 107 -14.46 3.14 -22.38
CA TYR A 107 -14.53 3.40 -23.82
C TYR A 107 -15.78 4.17 -24.24
N VAL A 108 -16.66 4.53 -23.29
CA VAL A 108 -17.84 5.34 -23.56
C VAL A 108 -17.41 6.80 -23.80
N ASP A 109 -17.68 7.31 -25.01
CA ASP A 109 -17.38 8.71 -25.36
C ASP A 109 -18.35 9.66 -24.67
N ARG A 110 -17.84 10.39 -23.68
CA ARG A 110 -18.59 11.39 -22.91
C ARG A 110 -18.34 12.83 -23.37
N ARG A 111 -17.55 13.06 -24.44
CA ARG A 111 -17.14 14.42 -24.85
C ARG A 111 -18.33 15.34 -25.11
N SER A 112 -19.34 14.87 -25.82
CA SER A 112 -20.55 15.66 -26.10
C SER A 112 -21.35 15.96 -24.84
N ALA A 113 -21.37 15.06 -23.85
CA ALA A 113 -22.02 15.30 -22.56
C ALA A 113 -21.24 16.32 -21.74
N ILE A 114 -19.93 16.15 -21.63
CA ILE A 114 -19.02 17.06 -20.91
C ILE A 114 -19.09 18.48 -21.50
N ALA A 115 -19.15 18.62 -22.82
CA ALA A 115 -19.23 19.92 -23.49
C ALA A 115 -20.50 20.73 -23.16
N ARG A 116 -21.53 20.10 -22.59
CA ARG A 116 -22.76 20.77 -22.14
C ARG A 116 -22.73 21.20 -20.68
N ILE A 117 -21.76 20.72 -19.90
CA ILE A 117 -21.63 21.05 -18.48
C ILE A 117 -20.93 22.40 -18.38
N SER A 118 -21.60 23.37 -17.76
CA SER A 118 -21.03 24.71 -17.58
C SER A 118 -20.00 24.74 -16.44
N ASN A 119 -19.10 25.74 -16.45
CA ASN A 119 -18.17 25.94 -15.35
C ASN A 119 -18.88 26.20 -14.02
N ASP A 120 -20.01 26.91 -14.03
CA ASP A 120 -20.81 27.21 -12.84
C ASP A 120 -21.46 25.95 -12.27
N GLU A 121 -21.91 25.05 -13.14
CA GLU A 121 -22.43 23.73 -12.76
C GLU A 121 -21.33 22.87 -12.12
N ILE A 122 -20.14 22.82 -12.73
CA ILE A 122 -18.97 22.11 -12.14
C ILE A 122 -18.64 22.70 -10.77
N ALA A 123 -18.53 24.03 -10.67
CA ALA A 123 -18.19 24.70 -9.41
C ALA A 123 -19.23 24.44 -8.32
N THR A 124 -20.52 24.48 -8.67
CA THR A 124 -21.62 24.17 -7.75
C THR A 124 -21.55 22.71 -7.29
N TRP A 125 -21.33 21.78 -8.23
CA TRP A 125 -21.23 20.35 -7.96
C TRP A 125 -20.10 20.04 -6.98
N VAL A 126 -18.87 20.45 -7.29
CA VAL A 126 -17.69 20.09 -6.48
C VAL A 126 -17.69 20.75 -5.09
N ARG A 127 -18.39 21.88 -4.92
CA ARG A 127 -18.51 22.59 -3.64
C ARG A 127 -19.52 21.95 -2.68
N HIS A 128 -20.34 21.00 -3.14
CA HIS A 128 -21.29 20.29 -2.30
C HIS A 128 -20.61 19.17 -1.48
N ASP A 129 -20.73 19.23 -0.15
CA ASP A 129 -20.22 18.20 0.76
C ASP A 129 -21.13 16.96 0.73
N ASN A 130 -20.58 15.80 0.35
CA ASN A 130 -21.28 14.51 0.34
C ASN A 130 -20.73 13.53 1.40
N TYR A 131 -19.92 14.02 2.35
CA TYR A 131 -19.25 13.19 3.36
C TYR A 131 -19.94 13.26 4.71
N ARG A 132 -20.34 14.46 5.17
CA ARG A 132 -20.85 14.64 6.54
C ARG A 132 -22.17 13.92 6.81
N ALA A 133 -22.98 13.70 5.77
CA ALA A 133 -24.24 12.96 5.87
C ALA A 133 -24.05 11.43 5.78
N LEU A 134 -22.87 10.95 5.35
CA LEU A 134 -22.60 9.53 5.12
C LEU A 134 -22.82 8.69 6.40
N PRO A 135 -22.26 9.04 7.59
CA PRO A 135 -22.47 8.27 8.81
C PRO A 135 -23.94 7.99 9.16
N GLU A 136 -24.81 8.99 8.98
CA GLU A 136 -26.23 8.84 9.26
C GLU A 136 -26.91 7.94 8.21
N ARG A 137 -26.56 8.11 6.93
CA ARG A 137 -27.07 7.23 5.86
C ARG A 137 -26.66 5.79 6.07
N LEU A 138 -25.44 5.53 6.56
CA LEU A 138 -24.96 4.17 6.86
C LEU A 138 -25.82 3.48 7.92
N ARG A 139 -26.25 4.22 8.95
CA ARG A 139 -27.12 3.68 10.02
C ARG A 139 -28.57 3.45 9.57
N THR A 140 -29.05 4.23 8.61
CA THR A 140 -30.49 4.34 8.32
C THR A 140 -30.91 3.72 7.00
N THR A 141 -29.97 3.30 6.15
CA THR A 141 -30.28 2.75 4.81
C THR A 141 -30.35 1.21 4.86
N PRO A 142 -31.55 0.60 4.80
CA PRO A 142 -31.68 -0.86 4.94
C PRO A 142 -31.05 -1.65 3.78
N ALA A 143 -30.84 -1.02 2.62
CA ALA A 143 -30.19 -1.66 1.48
C ALA A 143 -28.69 -1.96 1.70
N TRP A 144 -28.09 -1.39 2.76
CA TRP A 144 -26.68 -1.57 3.08
C TRP A 144 -26.43 -2.52 4.25
N ASP A 145 -27.48 -2.90 4.98
CA ASP A 145 -27.49 -3.98 5.97
C ASP A 145 -27.59 -5.31 5.21
N ARG A 146 -26.45 -5.99 5.05
CA ARG A 146 -26.34 -7.18 4.19
C ARG A 146 -26.66 -8.47 4.93
N ASP A 147 -26.41 -8.52 6.24
CA ASP A 147 -26.75 -9.68 7.05
C ASP A 147 -28.17 -9.62 7.65
N GLY A 148 -28.80 -8.45 7.63
CA GLY A 148 -30.18 -8.22 8.03
C GLY A 148 -30.35 -8.07 9.54
N ASP A 149 -29.30 -7.68 10.26
CA ASP A 149 -29.33 -7.53 11.72
C ASP A 149 -29.83 -6.14 12.19
N GLY A 150 -30.03 -5.21 11.27
CA GLY A 150 -30.51 -3.86 11.53
C GLY A 150 -29.43 -2.87 11.97
N GLU A 151 -28.16 -3.27 11.96
CA GLU A 151 -27.01 -2.45 12.34
C GLU A 151 -26.00 -2.34 11.19
N TRP A 152 -25.18 -1.28 11.21
CA TRP A 152 -24.06 -1.15 10.27
C TRP A 152 -22.80 -1.76 10.90
N SER A 153 -22.34 -2.91 10.40
CA SER A 153 -21.13 -3.59 10.88
C SER A 153 -19.82 -3.01 10.32
N GLY A 154 -19.91 -2.11 9.33
CA GLY A 154 -18.75 -1.54 8.65
C GLY A 154 -18.03 -0.44 9.43
N TRP A 155 -16.96 0.11 8.85
CA TRP A 155 -16.33 1.30 9.40
C TRP A 155 -17.30 2.48 9.34
N MET A 156 -17.39 3.21 10.44
CA MET A 156 -18.14 4.46 10.53
C MET A 156 -17.18 5.63 10.29
N PRO A 157 -17.32 6.39 9.20
CA PRO A 157 -16.40 7.49 8.92
C PRO A 157 -16.41 8.56 10.03
N ASP A 158 -15.23 8.82 10.58
CA ASP A 158 -15.05 9.66 11.77
C ASP A 158 -13.90 10.69 11.63
N VAL A 159 -13.33 10.84 10.44
CA VAL A 159 -12.34 11.90 10.15
C VAL A 159 -13.06 13.25 10.14
N ALA A 160 -12.62 14.20 10.96
CA ALA A 160 -13.25 15.52 11.05
C ALA A 160 -12.79 16.48 9.94
N PHE A 161 -11.63 16.21 9.33
CA PHE A 161 -10.95 17.06 8.34
C PHE A 161 -10.63 18.46 8.89
N GLN A 162 -10.27 18.55 10.16
CA GLN A 162 -9.82 19.77 10.85
C GLN A 162 -8.39 19.56 11.35
N PHE A 163 -7.44 19.64 10.43
CA PHE A 163 -6.04 19.36 10.73
C PHE A 163 -5.31 20.60 11.28
N ASP A 164 -4.53 20.39 12.34
CA ASP A 164 -3.57 21.38 12.84
C ASP A 164 -2.31 21.46 11.94
N GLU A 165 -1.37 22.36 12.28
CA GLU A 165 -0.12 22.51 11.53
C GLU A 165 0.80 21.28 11.59
N ALA A 166 0.62 20.42 12.59
CA ALA A 166 1.36 19.17 12.76
C ALA A 166 0.71 17.98 12.03
N GLY A 167 -0.47 18.21 11.43
CA GLY A 167 -1.25 17.25 10.67
C GLY A 167 -2.18 16.40 11.51
N PHE A 168 -2.43 16.72 12.78
CA PHE A 168 -3.39 16.00 13.63
C PHE A 168 -4.80 16.54 13.42
N ASP A 169 -5.76 15.64 13.31
CA ASP A 169 -7.17 15.96 13.12
C ASP A 169 -7.88 16.21 14.46
N HIS A 170 -8.76 17.20 14.48
CA HIS A 170 -9.48 17.63 15.67
C HIS A 170 -11.00 17.52 15.49
N THR A 171 -11.66 17.12 16.56
CA THR A 171 -13.11 17.26 16.67
C THR A 171 -13.50 18.74 16.67
N LYS A 172 -14.80 19.04 16.52
CA LYS A 172 -15.31 20.42 16.51
C LYS A 172 -15.04 21.18 17.82
N ASP A 173 -14.93 20.47 18.93
CA ASP A 173 -14.59 20.97 20.26
C ASP A 173 -13.08 21.02 20.53
N GLY A 174 -12.25 20.62 19.56
CA GLY A 174 -10.79 20.76 19.60
C GLY A 174 -10.03 19.56 20.17
N ALA A 175 -10.71 18.48 20.57
CA ALA A 175 -10.06 17.25 21.01
C ALA A 175 -9.43 16.50 19.82
N TYR A 176 -8.40 15.69 20.07
CA TYR A 176 -7.75 14.89 19.02
C TYR A 176 -8.62 13.70 18.62
N THR A 177 -8.88 13.51 17.32
CA THR A 177 -9.57 12.29 16.81
C THR A 177 -8.64 11.08 16.74
N GLY A 178 -7.33 11.33 16.80
CA GLY A 178 -6.27 10.36 16.59
C GLY A 178 -5.84 10.22 15.13
N TRP A 179 -6.61 10.73 14.17
CA TRP A 179 -6.17 10.76 12.77
C TRP A 179 -5.02 11.74 12.59
N ARG A 180 -4.01 11.34 11.81
CA ARG A 180 -2.91 12.20 11.41
C ARG A 180 -2.70 12.11 9.90
N ALA A 181 -2.73 13.24 9.22
CA ALA A 181 -2.35 13.35 7.82
C ALA A 181 -0.85 13.08 7.64
N TYR A 182 -0.49 12.34 6.59
CA TYR A 182 0.91 12.05 6.28
C TYR A 182 1.23 12.21 4.79
N ALA A 183 2.50 12.42 4.48
CA ALA A 183 2.97 12.51 3.10
C ALA A 183 3.26 11.12 2.53
N TYR A 184 2.69 10.84 1.36
CA TYR A 184 2.82 9.56 0.65
C TYR A 184 3.23 9.78 -0.81
N PHE A 185 3.71 8.72 -1.48
CA PHE A 185 3.87 8.72 -2.93
C PHE A 185 2.56 8.30 -3.59
N PRO A 186 1.83 9.22 -4.23
CA PRO A 186 0.66 8.82 -4.99
C PRO A 186 1.07 7.96 -6.18
N VAL A 187 0.23 6.99 -6.51
CA VAL A 187 0.37 6.22 -7.75
C VAL A 187 0.46 7.20 -8.92
N PRO A 188 1.53 7.14 -9.73
CA PRO A 188 1.69 8.00 -10.90
C PRO A 188 0.44 8.00 -11.77
N GLY A 189 -0.07 9.18 -12.06
CA GLY A 189 -1.24 9.35 -12.91
C GLY A 189 -2.60 9.14 -12.23
N GLY A 190 -2.64 8.69 -10.97
CA GLY A 190 -3.89 8.44 -10.24
C GLY A 190 -4.40 9.68 -9.50
N PHE A 191 -3.78 10.01 -8.37
CA PHE A 191 -4.34 10.94 -7.38
C PHE A 191 -3.74 12.36 -7.45
N TRP A 192 -3.35 12.79 -8.64
CA TRP A 192 -2.56 14.00 -8.85
C TRP A 192 -3.45 15.19 -9.24
N PRO A 193 -3.21 16.41 -8.71
CA PRO A 193 -3.98 17.59 -9.10
C PRO A 193 -3.93 17.88 -10.61
N THR A 194 -2.80 17.58 -11.27
CA THR A 194 -2.67 17.72 -12.73
C THR A 194 -3.62 16.80 -13.52
N ASN A 195 -4.16 15.78 -12.87
CA ASN A 195 -5.07 14.80 -13.45
C ASN A 195 -6.52 15.01 -12.96
N GLY A 196 -6.84 16.16 -12.37
CA GLY A 196 -8.19 16.50 -11.93
C GLY A 196 -8.61 15.84 -10.61
N SER A 197 -7.65 15.35 -9.83
CA SER A 197 -7.91 14.63 -8.57
C SER A 197 -6.98 15.10 -7.46
N PHE A 198 -7.46 15.12 -6.22
CA PHE A 198 -6.61 15.36 -5.06
C PHE A 198 -6.79 14.22 -4.06
N GLY A 199 -5.72 13.48 -3.78
CA GLY A 199 -5.73 12.45 -2.75
C GLY A 199 -5.00 12.89 -1.49
N ASP A 200 -5.62 12.73 -0.32
CA ASP A 200 -4.97 12.85 0.99
C ASP A 200 -4.94 11.49 1.71
N ALA A 201 -4.00 11.31 2.63
CA ALA A 201 -3.87 10.05 3.37
C ALA A 201 -3.65 10.33 4.86
N MET A 202 -4.33 9.54 5.68
CA MET A 202 -4.35 9.67 7.12
C MET A 202 -4.05 8.32 7.75
N ILE A 203 -3.35 8.34 8.86
CA ILE A 203 -3.08 7.17 9.70
C ILE A 203 -3.61 7.41 11.11
N ARG A 204 -4.13 6.37 11.74
CA ARG A 204 -4.43 6.35 13.17
C ARG A 204 -3.87 5.08 13.79
N LEU A 205 -3.15 5.23 14.90
CA LEU A 205 -2.77 4.09 15.75
C LEU A 205 -3.82 3.89 16.85
N PRO A 206 -3.99 2.66 17.37
CA PRO A 206 -4.90 2.39 18.49
C PRO A 206 -4.62 3.26 19.72
N GLU A 207 -5.61 3.35 20.61
CA GLU A 207 -5.52 4.14 21.85
C GLU A 207 -4.25 3.85 22.66
N ALA A 208 -3.86 2.59 22.81
CA ALA A 208 -2.66 2.22 23.56
C ALA A 208 -1.36 2.85 23.04
N PHE A 209 -1.29 3.18 21.74
CA PHE A 209 -0.13 3.86 21.14
C PHE A 209 -0.16 5.38 21.33
N ARG A 210 -1.27 5.91 21.85
CA ARG A 210 -1.53 7.33 22.09
C ARG A 210 -1.58 7.68 23.57
N GLU A 211 -1.50 6.68 24.44
CA GLU A 211 -1.67 6.81 25.88
C GLU A 211 -0.36 6.59 26.64
N ASP A 212 -0.17 7.37 27.71
CA ASP A 212 0.87 7.14 28.71
C ASP A 212 0.66 5.79 29.46
N ALA A 213 1.59 5.43 30.34
CA ALA A 213 1.49 4.15 31.06
C ALA A 213 0.22 4.02 31.93
N PRO A 214 -0.27 5.09 32.60
CA PRO A 214 -1.57 5.09 33.27
C PRO A 214 -2.81 4.96 32.36
N GLY A 215 -2.71 5.27 31.06
CA GLY A 215 -3.83 5.19 30.12
C GLY A 215 -4.45 6.55 29.74
N HIS A 216 -3.78 7.67 29.99
CA HIS A 216 -4.22 8.99 29.53
C HIS A 216 -3.59 9.34 28.20
N PHE A 217 -4.34 10.00 27.32
CA PHE A 217 -3.81 10.51 26.06
C PHE A 217 -2.58 11.43 26.28
N ASP A 218 -1.46 11.09 25.66
CA ASP A 218 -0.23 11.90 25.63
C ASP A 218 0.25 12.04 24.17
N LEU A 219 0.18 13.27 23.64
CA LEU A 219 0.58 13.57 22.27
C LEU A 219 2.06 13.27 21.98
N ARG A 220 2.95 13.40 22.97
CA ARG A 220 4.37 13.05 22.82
C ARG A 220 4.53 11.55 22.69
N VAL A 221 3.83 10.75 23.49
CA VAL A 221 3.78 9.28 23.31
C VAL A 221 3.31 8.94 21.89
N TYR A 222 2.22 9.59 21.44
CA TYR A 222 1.70 9.33 20.11
C TYR A 222 2.71 9.68 19.00
N LYS A 223 3.33 10.85 19.07
CA LYS A 223 4.37 11.29 18.11
C LYS A 223 5.55 10.33 18.06
N VAL A 224 6.01 9.82 19.21
CA VAL A 224 7.12 8.85 19.28
C VAL A 224 6.71 7.51 18.68
N ASN A 225 5.53 6.98 19.01
CA ASN A 225 5.06 5.71 18.42
C ASN A 225 4.85 5.83 16.90
N LEU A 226 4.37 6.96 16.39
CA LEU A 226 4.33 7.25 14.95
C LEU A 226 5.73 7.31 14.33
N ALA A 227 6.74 7.84 15.03
CA ALA A 227 8.14 7.82 14.60
C ALA A 227 8.74 6.42 14.59
N THR A 228 8.39 5.58 15.58
CA THR A 228 8.75 4.17 15.60
C THR A 228 8.15 3.44 14.40
N VAL A 229 6.87 3.67 14.08
CA VAL A 229 6.25 3.13 12.85
C VAL A 229 7.01 3.60 11.60
N GLU A 230 7.30 4.90 11.48
CA GLU A 230 8.06 5.42 10.34
C GLU A 230 9.44 4.76 10.22
N ALA A 231 10.17 4.60 11.32
CA ALA A 231 11.48 3.99 11.33
C ALA A 231 11.44 2.52 10.92
N LEU A 232 10.42 1.77 11.35
CA LEU A 232 10.23 0.36 10.99
C LEU A 232 9.86 0.18 9.53
N ILE A 233 8.97 1.03 9.01
CA ILE A 233 8.52 1.00 7.62
C ILE A 233 9.65 1.45 6.67
N ALA A 234 10.30 2.58 6.97
CA ALA A 234 11.35 3.12 6.13
C ALA A 234 12.73 2.47 6.38
N ARG A 235 12.86 1.65 7.42
CA ARG A 235 14.08 0.95 7.85
C ARG A 235 15.29 1.88 8.00
N ARG A 236 15.07 3.01 8.66
CA ARG A 236 16.06 4.08 8.82
C ARG A 236 15.77 4.94 10.03
N ASP A 237 16.77 5.68 10.45
CA ASP A 237 16.63 6.69 11.50
C ASP A 237 15.62 7.77 11.10
N VAL A 238 14.84 8.21 12.08
CA VAL A 238 13.77 9.21 11.91
C VAL A 238 14.08 10.42 12.79
N PRO A 239 14.20 11.63 12.21
CA PRO A 239 14.27 12.85 12.99
C PRO A 239 12.98 13.04 13.81
N ILE A 240 13.14 13.37 15.09
CA ILE A 240 12.04 13.67 16.01
C ILE A 240 12.25 15.05 16.64
N GLU A 241 11.16 15.63 17.14
CA GLU A 241 11.25 16.81 18.01
C GLU A 241 12.04 16.45 19.28
N PRO A 242 12.70 17.42 19.92
CA PRO A 242 13.42 17.20 21.19
C PRO A 242 12.53 16.48 22.20
N THR A 243 12.93 15.27 22.59
CA THR A 243 12.11 14.38 23.41
C THR A 243 12.91 13.90 24.61
N ASP A 244 12.36 14.10 25.81
CA ASP A 244 12.93 13.58 27.06
C ASP A 244 12.67 12.08 27.18
N GLU A 245 13.74 11.29 27.04
CA GLU A 245 13.73 9.84 27.12
C GLU A 245 13.46 9.33 28.54
N LYS A 246 13.82 10.11 29.58
CA LYS A 246 13.58 9.72 30.97
C LYS A 246 12.08 9.66 31.25
N ALA A 247 11.33 10.61 30.71
CA ALA A 247 9.87 10.63 30.81
C ALA A 247 9.20 9.43 30.11
N LEU A 248 9.88 8.84 29.11
CA LEU A 248 9.37 7.70 28.35
C LEU A 248 9.96 6.35 28.79
N GLY A 249 11.02 6.36 29.58
CA GLY A 249 11.74 5.17 30.04
C GLY A 249 12.48 4.42 28.92
N GLN A 250 12.78 5.08 27.79
CA GLN A 250 13.30 4.44 26.60
C GLN A 250 14.41 5.26 25.94
N ASP A 251 15.54 4.61 25.67
CA ASP A 251 16.66 5.14 24.88
C ASP A 251 16.27 5.10 23.38
N LEU A 252 15.83 6.24 22.86
CA LEU A 252 15.36 6.46 21.50
C LEU A 252 16.53 6.62 20.53
N ASP A 253 17.58 7.36 20.90
CA ASP A 253 18.72 7.62 20.02
C ASP A 253 19.83 6.54 20.07
N GLY A 254 19.81 5.68 21.09
CA GLY A 254 20.67 4.51 21.23
C GLY A 254 22.08 4.83 21.70
N ASP A 255 22.27 5.92 22.45
CA ASP A 255 23.57 6.29 23.03
C ASP A 255 23.85 5.57 24.38
N GLY A 256 22.87 4.82 24.90
CA GLY A 256 22.96 4.07 26.15
C GLY A 256 22.63 4.88 27.41
N LYS A 257 22.17 6.13 27.28
CA LYS A 257 21.81 7.02 28.40
C LYS A 257 20.44 7.62 28.14
N LEU A 258 19.62 7.72 29.18
CA LEU A 258 18.35 8.44 29.07
C LEU A 258 18.62 9.96 29.12
N GLY A 259 18.38 10.65 28.01
CA GLY A 259 18.62 12.08 27.82
C GLY A 259 17.56 12.76 26.95
N GLU A 260 17.97 13.81 26.25
CA GLU A 260 17.15 14.46 25.22
C GLU A 260 17.51 13.88 23.85
N ALA A 261 16.57 13.20 23.20
CA ALA A 261 16.75 12.66 21.86
C ALA A 261 16.16 13.59 20.80
N ARG A 262 16.84 13.65 19.65
CA ARG A 262 16.40 14.37 18.42
C ARG A 262 16.28 13.45 17.21
N VAL A 263 16.65 12.18 17.39
CA VAL A 263 16.56 11.13 16.38
C VAL A 263 16.06 9.88 17.07
N LEU A 264 15.07 9.23 16.46
CA LEU A 264 14.72 7.86 16.78
C LEU A 264 15.56 6.95 15.87
N LYS A 265 16.48 6.20 16.47
CA LYS A 265 17.43 5.38 15.71
C LYS A 265 16.83 4.02 15.37
N TYR A 266 16.90 3.65 14.10
CA TYR A 266 16.46 2.34 13.64
C TYR A 266 17.52 1.30 13.99
N ARG A 267 17.18 0.42 14.93
CA ARG A 267 18.08 -0.64 15.42
C ARG A 267 17.48 -2.03 15.31
N TRP A 268 16.28 -2.14 14.73
CA TRP A 268 15.49 -3.36 14.74
C TRP A 268 16.31 -4.56 14.22
N LYS A 269 16.33 -5.62 15.03
CA LYS A 269 16.69 -6.97 14.61
C LYS A 269 15.62 -7.94 15.11
N PRO A 270 15.34 -9.02 14.37
CA PRO A 270 14.40 -10.03 14.83
C PRO A 270 14.78 -10.56 16.22
N GLY A 271 13.85 -10.45 17.17
CA GLY A 271 13.95 -11.11 18.49
C GLY A 271 14.89 -10.48 19.52
N ASP A 272 15.58 -9.37 19.24
CA ASP A 272 16.56 -8.79 20.19
C ASP A 272 16.00 -7.65 21.07
N GLY A 273 14.76 -7.22 20.83
CA GLY A 273 14.11 -6.15 21.60
C GLY A 273 14.78 -4.77 21.44
N SER A 274 15.59 -4.57 20.40
CA SER A 274 16.35 -3.35 20.11
C SER A 274 15.49 -2.10 19.86
N MET A 275 14.22 -2.30 19.53
CA MET A 275 13.21 -1.26 19.37
C MET A 275 11.94 -1.66 20.12
N ARG A 276 11.31 -0.67 20.75
CA ARG A 276 10.13 -0.83 21.60
C ARG A 276 9.14 0.31 21.36
N TRP A 277 7.88 0.05 21.67
CA TRP A 277 6.89 1.12 21.80
C TRP A 277 7.12 1.88 23.11
N VAL A 278 6.51 3.05 23.25
CA VAL A 278 6.47 3.83 24.51
C VAL A 278 5.02 3.97 25.00
N GLY A 279 4.85 4.33 26.28
CA GLY A 279 3.54 4.46 26.90
C GLY A 279 2.84 3.11 27.13
N ARG A 280 1.51 3.07 27.06
CA ARG A 280 0.71 1.85 27.29
C ARG A 280 1.03 0.73 26.30
N ALA A 281 1.33 1.08 25.04
CA ALA A 281 1.72 0.11 24.01
C ALA A 281 2.99 -0.67 24.39
N MET A 282 3.91 -0.09 25.18
CA MET A 282 5.08 -0.82 25.68
C MET A 282 4.68 -1.96 26.63
N ALA A 283 3.73 -1.70 27.54
CA ALA A 283 3.23 -2.72 28.45
C ALA A 283 2.49 -3.83 27.69
N GLN A 284 1.71 -3.47 26.66
CA GLN A 284 1.05 -4.43 25.78
C GLN A 284 2.07 -5.25 24.97
N GLN A 285 3.17 -4.63 24.52
CA GLN A 285 4.25 -5.34 23.83
C GLN A 285 4.91 -6.38 24.75
N ASN A 286 5.16 -6.02 26.02
CA ASN A 286 5.74 -6.94 26.99
C ASN A 286 4.81 -8.12 27.35
N ALA A 287 3.51 -7.96 27.11
CA ALA A 287 2.49 -8.98 27.32
C ALA A 287 2.13 -9.73 26.02
N ASP A 288 2.90 -9.57 24.95
CA ASP A 288 2.67 -10.16 23.62
C ASP A 288 1.29 -9.84 23.01
N ALA A 289 0.68 -8.72 23.43
CA ALA A 289 -0.64 -8.27 22.94
C ALA A 289 -0.54 -7.39 21.68
N VAL A 290 0.61 -6.73 21.47
CA VAL A 290 0.93 -5.98 20.25
C VAL A 290 2.36 -6.26 19.83
N HIS A 291 2.62 -6.25 18.52
CA HIS A 291 3.90 -6.66 17.98
C HIS A 291 4.64 -5.52 17.26
N LEU A 292 5.91 -5.76 16.97
CA LEU A 292 6.82 -4.81 16.33
C LEU A 292 7.76 -5.57 15.38
N ALA A 293 7.72 -5.23 14.09
CA ALA A 293 8.67 -5.75 13.10
C ALA A 293 8.91 -4.76 11.97
N ALA A 294 10.10 -4.81 11.36
CA ALA A 294 10.42 -3.93 10.24
C ALA A 294 9.47 -4.17 9.05
N GLY A 295 9.01 -3.11 8.39
CA GLY A 295 8.09 -3.20 7.26
C GLY A 295 6.67 -3.70 7.59
N LEU A 296 6.31 -3.91 8.87
CA LEU A 296 4.95 -4.22 9.31
C LEU A 296 4.41 -3.10 10.20
N PHE A 297 3.11 -2.82 10.04
CA PHE A 297 2.37 -1.94 10.94
C PHE A 297 1.86 -2.73 12.14
N PRO A 298 1.77 -2.11 13.33
CA PRO A 298 1.17 -2.75 14.49
C PRO A 298 -0.32 -3.02 14.29
N GLU A 299 -0.83 -3.97 15.06
CA GLU A 299 -2.24 -4.34 15.08
C GLU A 299 -3.13 -3.14 15.39
N GLY A 300 -4.29 -3.11 14.74
CA GLY A 300 -5.25 -2.04 14.84
C GLY A 300 -4.82 -0.73 14.18
N THR A 301 -3.67 -0.68 13.47
CA THR A 301 -3.35 0.49 12.63
C THR A 301 -4.46 0.71 11.60
N GLU A 302 -4.91 1.95 11.48
CA GLU A 302 -5.95 2.36 10.54
C GLU A 302 -5.39 3.34 9.52
N PHE A 303 -5.88 3.25 8.29
CA PHE A 303 -5.67 4.23 7.23
C PHE A 303 -6.99 4.74 6.71
N ALA A 304 -7.05 6.04 6.43
CA ALA A 304 -8.12 6.64 5.64
C ALA A 304 -7.48 7.40 4.46
N HIS A 305 -8.09 7.29 3.28
CA HIS A 305 -7.62 7.93 2.06
C HIS A 305 -8.83 8.52 1.34
N SER A 306 -8.91 9.86 1.23
CA SER A 306 -9.97 10.50 0.45
C SER A 306 -9.44 10.88 -0.93
N LEU A 307 -10.31 10.74 -1.92
CA LEU A 307 -10.08 11.21 -3.28
C LEU A 307 -11.13 12.27 -3.59
N ARG A 308 -10.67 13.49 -3.84
CA ARG A 308 -11.54 14.67 -4.00
C ARG A 308 -11.48 15.24 -5.40
N TYR A 309 -12.54 15.93 -5.77
CA TYR A 309 -12.50 16.87 -6.89
C TYR A 309 -11.60 18.07 -6.58
N LEU A 310 -11.30 18.83 -7.63
CA LEU A 310 -10.60 20.11 -7.51
C LEU A 310 -11.61 21.24 -7.58
N ASP A 311 -11.39 22.28 -6.77
CA ASP A 311 -12.10 23.55 -6.88
C ASP A 311 -11.10 24.64 -7.27
N VAL A 312 -11.46 25.47 -8.23
CA VAL A 312 -10.65 26.60 -8.68
C VAL A 312 -11.33 27.88 -8.19
N GLN A 313 -10.71 28.52 -7.20
CA GLN A 313 -11.18 29.76 -6.61
C GLN A 313 -10.10 30.83 -6.81
N ASP A 314 -10.44 31.94 -7.45
CA ASP A 314 -9.52 33.07 -7.70
C ASP A 314 -8.19 32.64 -8.34
N GLY A 315 -8.26 31.72 -9.31
CA GLY A 315 -7.09 31.17 -10.00
C GLY A 315 -6.24 30.21 -9.16
N ARG A 316 -6.68 29.82 -7.95
CA ARG A 316 -6.01 28.86 -7.07
C ARG A 316 -6.76 27.54 -7.03
N VAL A 317 -6.03 26.46 -7.28
CA VAL A 317 -6.54 25.09 -7.14
C VAL A 317 -6.55 24.70 -5.67
N ARG A 318 -7.69 24.19 -5.20
CA ARG A 318 -7.91 23.71 -3.83
C ARG A 318 -8.59 22.34 -3.86
N MET A 319 -8.54 21.64 -2.74
CA MET A 319 -9.39 20.47 -2.52
C MET A 319 -10.85 20.90 -2.45
N ALA A 320 -11.70 20.20 -3.18
CA ALA A 320 -13.13 20.42 -3.09
C ALA A 320 -13.73 19.70 -1.85
N PRO A 321 -14.81 20.24 -1.26
CA PRO A 321 -15.58 19.54 -0.24
C PRO A 321 -16.08 18.16 -0.69
N ARG A 322 -16.52 18.05 -1.96
CA ARG A 322 -17.03 16.81 -2.54
C ARG A 322 -15.95 15.74 -2.71
N MET A 323 -16.25 14.53 -2.23
CA MET A 323 -15.42 13.35 -2.43
C MET A 323 -15.92 12.53 -3.63
N LYS A 324 -14.96 12.02 -4.41
CA LYS A 324 -15.17 10.95 -5.41
C LYS A 324 -15.21 9.59 -4.73
N GLU A 325 -14.24 9.37 -3.83
CA GLU A 325 -14.05 8.11 -3.13
C GLU A 325 -13.48 8.37 -1.73
N LEU A 326 -13.78 7.47 -0.81
CA LEU A 326 -13.17 7.38 0.52
C LEU A 326 -12.80 5.93 0.76
N ARG A 327 -11.55 5.64 1.13
CA ARG A 327 -11.09 4.29 1.40
C ARG A 327 -10.55 4.21 2.81
N TYR A 328 -10.94 3.16 3.51
CA TYR A 328 -10.49 2.83 4.85
C TYR A 328 -9.79 1.48 4.84
N MET A 329 -8.71 1.35 5.60
CA MET A 329 -8.06 0.07 5.85
C MET A 329 -7.74 -0.08 7.33
N LYS A 330 -7.85 -1.29 7.86
CA LYS A 330 -7.46 -1.61 9.23
C LYS A 330 -6.62 -2.88 9.30
N LYS A 331 -5.57 -2.85 10.10
CA LYS A 331 -4.75 -4.01 10.44
C LYS A 331 -5.48 -4.86 11.47
N GLU A 332 -6.27 -5.81 11.02
CA GLU A 332 -7.06 -6.66 11.92
C GLU A 332 -6.20 -7.66 12.70
N VAL A 333 -5.19 -8.23 12.04
CA VAL A 333 -4.41 -9.34 12.62
C VAL A 333 -2.92 -9.20 12.30
N TRP A 334 -2.09 -9.51 13.29
CA TRP A 334 -0.65 -9.70 13.10
C TRP A 334 -0.36 -10.93 12.25
N VAL A 335 0.47 -10.77 11.24
CA VAL A 335 0.89 -11.89 10.37
C VAL A 335 2.40 -11.90 10.33
N THR A 336 2.99 -13.02 10.76
CA THR A 336 4.45 -13.18 10.81
C THR A 336 5.06 -13.25 9.42
N TYR A 337 6.37 -13.02 9.32
CA TYR A 337 7.10 -13.12 8.06
C TYR A 337 6.93 -14.49 7.41
N ASP A 338 7.12 -15.57 8.16
CA ASP A 338 6.96 -16.94 7.68
C ASP A 338 5.55 -17.20 7.14
N ARG A 339 4.53 -16.62 7.78
CA ARG A 339 3.15 -16.77 7.31
C ARG A 339 2.89 -15.97 6.04
N LEU A 340 3.46 -14.77 5.90
CA LEU A 340 3.38 -13.97 4.67
C LEU A 340 4.09 -14.69 3.50
N GLU A 341 5.24 -15.30 3.75
CA GLU A 341 5.97 -16.11 2.77
C GLU A 341 5.18 -17.37 2.37
N LEU A 342 4.56 -18.06 3.33
CA LEU A 342 3.69 -19.19 3.06
C LEU A 342 2.47 -18.79 2.21
N ILE A 343 1.87 -17.63 2.49
CA ILE A 343 0.75 -17.12 1.69
C ILE A 343 1.20 -16.86 0.26
N ALA A 344 2.32 -16.15 0.07
CA ALA A 344 2.83 -15.81 -1.26
C ALA A 344 3.23 -17.06 -2.08
N SER A 345 3.95 -18.00 -1.47
CA SER A 345 4.36 -19.25 -2.11
C SER A 345 3.16 -20.16 -2.44
N SER A 346 2.15 -20.21 -1.58
CA SER A 346 0.91 -20.94 -1.86
C SER A 346 0.11 -20.31 -3.00
N GLU A 347 0.03 -18.97 -3.09
CA GLU A 347 -0.65 -18.29 -4.20
C GLU A 347 0.10 -18.50 -5.52
N ALA A 348 1.44 -18.51 -5.50
CA ALA A 348 2.25 -18.83 -6.67
C ALA A 348 2.04 -20.29 -7.14
N ALA A 349 2.09 -21.26 -6.23
CA ALA A 349 1.84 -22.67 -6.55
C ALA A 349 0.43 -22.89 -7.12
N GLU A 350 -0.60 -22.24 -6.54
CA GLU A 350 -1.98 -22.33 -7.06
C GLU A 350 -2.09 -21.77 -8.49
N LYS A 351 -1.40 -20.67 -8.79
CA LYS A 351 -1.35 -20.09 -10.14
C LYS A 351 -0.73 -21.07 -11.15
N ASP A 352 0.35 -21.75 -10.76
CA ASP A 352 1.07 -22.69 -11.63
C ASP A 352 0.28 -23.99 -11.85
N GLU A 353 -0.33 -24.53 -10.79
CA GLU A 353 -1.11 -25.77 -10.87
C GLU A 353 -2.49 -25.57 -11.52
N SER A 354 -3.07 -24.37 -11.40
CA SER A 354 -4.43 -24.05 -11.86
C SER A 354 -4.50 -22.70 -12.59
N PRO A 355 -3.83 -22.52 -13.74
CA PRO A 355 -3.70 -21.21 -14.41
C PRO A 355 -5.02 -20.63 -14.98
N THR A 356 -6.06 -21.46 -15.09
CA THR A 356 -7.40 -21.04 -15.50
C THR A 356 -8.30 -20.65 -14.33
N LYS A 357 -7.89 -20.97 -13.10
CA LYS A 357 -8.66 -20.70 -11.89
C LYS A 357 -8.58 -19.21 -11.56
N LYS A 358 -9.75 -18.62 -11.29
CA LYS A 358 -9.85 -17.25 -10.81
C LYS A 358 -9.59 -17.24 -9.30
N ARG A 359 -8.96 -16.18 -8.82
CA ARG A 359 -8.84 -15.94 -7.38
C ARG A 359 -10.23 -15.84 -6.75
N PRO A 360 -10.58 -16.70 -5.77
CA PRO A 360 -11.81 -16.53 -5.02
C PRO A 360 -11.71 -15.23 -4.22
N THR A 361 -12.73 -14.39 -4.34
CA THR A 361 -12.80 -13.11 -3.64
C THR A 361 -14.11 -13.06 -2.85
N LEU A 362 -13.99 -12.91 -1.53
CA LEU A 362 -15.11 -12.75 -0.62
C LEU A 362 -15.10 -11.31 -0.16
N ALA A 363 -16.17 -10.59 -0.47
CA ALA A 363 -16.33 -9.18 -0.14
C ALA A 363 -17.76 -8.90 0.31
N SER A 364 -17.97 -7.76 0.94
CA SER A 364 -19.25 -7.31 1.43
C SER A 364 -19.33 -5.81 1.28
N SER A 365 -20.47 -5.29 0.81
CA SER A 365 -20.63 -3.83 0.82
C SER A 365 -20.64 -3.25 2.23
N GLU A 366 -20.98 -4.07 3.23
CA GLU A 366 -21.08 -3.66 4.63
C GLU A 366 -19.76 -3.89 5.38
N ARG A 367 -19.11 -5.03 5.17
CA ARG A 367 -17.90 -5.42 5.91
C ARG A 367 -16.61 -5.19 5.13
N GLY A 368 -16.69 -4.81 3.87
CA GLY A 368 -15.55 -4.62 2.98
C GLY A 368 -14.93 -5.95 2.56
N ILE A 369 -13.60 -5.95 2.40
CA ILE A 369 -12.82 -7.06 1.86
C ILE A 369 -11.50 -7.26 2.62
N GLY A 370 -11.10 -8.51 2.84
CA GLY A 370 -9.81 -8.86 3.42
C GLY A 370 -8.73 -9.11 2.37
N ASN A 371 -7.48 -8.76 2.68
CA ASN A 371 -6.34 -8.97 1.74
C ASN A 371 -5.48 -10.21 2.04
N ARG A 372 -5.91 -11.07 2.98
CA ARG A 372 -5.20 -12.26 3.49
C ARG A 372 -3.87 -11.98 4.23
N ALA A 373 -3.31 -10.77 4.15
CA ALA A 373 -2.14 -10.30 4.89
C ALA A 373 -2.50 -9.60 6.22
N GLY A 374 -3.70 -9.91 6.76
CA GLY A 374 -4.20 -9.38 8.02
C GLY A 374 -4.82 -7.99 7.94
N TRP A 375 -5.12 -7.47 6.74
CA TRP A 375 -5.83 -6.20 6.58
C TRP A 375 -7.26 -6.40 6.08
N SER A 376 -8.17 -5.56 6.57
CA SER A 376 -9.49 -5.30 5.99
C SER A 376 -9.47 -3.96 5.24
N ILE A 377 -10.31 -3.85 4.21
CA ILE A 377 -10.44 -2.66 3.36
C ILE A 377 -11.92 -2.39 3.15
N HIS A 378 -12.32 -1.14 3.33
CA HIS A 378 -13.67 -0.67 3.09
C HIS A 378 -13.63 0.61 2.25
N GLY A 379 -14.13 0.55 1.02
CA GLY A 379 -14.30 1.72 0.16
C GLY A 379 -15.73 2.26 0.12
N PHE A 380 -15.83 3.56 -0.11
CA PHE A 380 -17.04 4.32 -0.41
C PHE A 380 -16.78 5.10 -1.70
N ILE A 381 -17.81 5.25 -2.52
CA ILE A 381 -17.74 5.90 -3.83
C ILE A 381 -18.96 6.78 -4.05
N GLU A 382 -18.79 7.87 -4.77
CA GLU A 382 -19.88 8.74 -5.21
C GLU A 382 -20.84 7.98 -6.15
N ASP A 383 -22.15 8.09 -5.90
CA ASP A 383 -23.21 7.57 -6.76
C ASP A 383 -23.64 8.57 -7.84
N ALA A 384 -24.66 8.21 -8.63
CA ALA A 384 -25.14 9.03 -9.75
C ALA A 384 -25.78 10.34 -9.29
N GLU A 385 -26.33 10.36 -8.08
CA GLU A 385 -26.93 11.52 -7.43
C GLU A 385 -25.89 12.41 -6.75
N GLY A 386 -24.62 11.95 -6.70
CA GLY A 386 -23.51 12.71 -6.14
C GLY A 386 -23.25 12.45 -4.65
N GLU A 387 -23.92 11.46 -4.11
CA GLU A 387 -23.93 11.08 -2.73
C GLU A 387 -22.90 9.96 -2.49
N LEU A 388 -22.17 9.96 -1.36
CA LEU A 388 -21.29 8.83 -1.07
C LEU A 388 -22.13 7.60 -0.67
N ARG A 389 -21.73 6.42 -1.15
CA ARG A 389 -22.30 5.13 -0.75
C ARG A 389 -21.18 4.12 -0.47
N PRO A 390 -21.44 3.06 0.30
CA PRO A 390 -20.53 1.92 0.34
C PRO A 390 -20.28 1.35 -1.06
N GLN A 391 -19.06 0.91 -1.30
CA GLN A 391 -18.74 0.16 -2.51
C GLN A 391 -19.45 -1.20 -2.50
N THR A 392 -19.79 -1.71 -3.68
CA THR A 392 -20.31 -3.06 -3.84
C THR A 392 -19.20 -4.09 -3.63
N ALA A 393 -19.57 -5.36 -3.43
CA ALA A 393 -18.60 -6.45 -3.33
C ALA A 393 -17.62 -6.50 -4.53
N GLU A 394 -18.13 -6.25 -5.75
CA GLU A 394 -17.30 -6.18 -6.96
C GLU A 394 -16.34 -4.98 -6.95
N GLU A 395 -16.80 -3.81 -6.53
CA GLU A 395 -15.98 -2.60 -6.39
C GLU A 395 -14.88 -2.76 -5.32
N HIS A 396 -15.16 -3.44 -4.20
CA HIS A 396 -14.11 -3.83 -3.24
C HIS A 396 -13.11 -4.82 -3.83
N GLY A 397 -13.55 -5.70 -4.75
CA GLY A 397 -12.68 -6.55 -5.55
C GLY A 397 -11.61 -5.75 -6.30
N PHE A 398 -11.95 -4.58 -6.82
CA PHE A 398 -10.97 -3.67 -7.44
C PHE A 398 -9.95 -3.13 -6.42
N CYS A 399 -10.36 -2.81 -5.19
CA CYS A 399 -9.43 -2.33 -4.16
C CYS A 399 -8.31 -3.34 -3.87
N ILE A 400 -8.63 -4.63 -3.72
CA ILE A 400 -7.59 -5.63 -3.44
C ILE A 400 -6.64 -5.85 -4.62
N GLY A 401 -7.01 -5.47 -5.84
CA GLY A 401 -6.07 -5.50 -6.97
C GLY A 401 -4.81 -4.66 -6.72
N CYS A 402 -4.94 -3.56 -5.98
CA CYS A 402 -3.81 -2.71 -5.60
C CYS A 402 -3.33 -2.94 -4.15
N HIS A 403 -4.16 -3.53 -3.29
CA HIS A 403 -3.92 -3.65 -1.84
C HIS A 403 -3.74 -5.09 -1.34
N SER A 404 -3.58 -6.05 -2.25
CA SER A 404 -3.24 -7.45 -1.92
C SER A 404 -2.12 -7.97 -2.81
N GLY A 405 -0.98 -8.27 -2.21
CA GLY A 405 0.11 -9.01 -2.86
C GLY A 405 0.81 -8.32 -4.04
N SER A 406 0.52 -7.07 -4.42
CA SER A 406 1.37 -6.34 -5.37
C SER A 406 2.71 -5.99 -4.71
N ALA A 407 3.82 -6.07 -5.46
CA ALA A 407 5.15 -5.71 -4.94
C ALA A 407 5.25 -4.22 -4.55
N SER A 408 4.41 -3.37 -5.13
CA SER A 408 4.32 -1.95 -4.80
C SER A 408 3.78 -1.70 -3.39
N PRO A 409 4.34 -0.76 -2.62
CA PRO A 409 4.36 -0.92 -1.19
C PRO A 409 3.07 -0.41 -0.55
N THR A 410 2.20 -1.34 -0.17
CA THR A 410 1.33 -1.16 1.01
C THR A 410 2.16 -0.97 2.29
N THR A 411 3.48 -1.24 2.26
CA THR A 411 4.39 -1.22 3.41
C THR A 411 5.58 -0.27 3.32
N ALA A 412 5.79 0.51 2.25
CA ALA A 412 7.02 1.33 2.06
C ALA A 412 6.82 2.70 1.34
N SER A 413 5.57 3.16 1.16
CA SER A 413 5.29 4.43 0.47
C SER A 413 5.14 5.64 1.42
N SER A 414 5.20 5.45 2.74
CA SER A 414 5.15 6.53 3.72
C SER A 414 6.56 7.10 3.96
N ARG A 415 6.73 8.42 3.77
CA ARG A 415 8.03 9.10 3.95
C ARG A 415 8.14 9.95 5.20
N SER A 416 7.03 10.19 5.88
CA SER A 416 6.92 11.15 6.98
C SER A 416 5.59 10.94 7.70
N VAL A 417 5.60 10.09 8.71
CA VAL A 417 4.48 9.92 9.65
C VAL A 417 4.74 10.74 10.91
N ALA A 418 6.00 11.04 11.24
CA ALA A 418 6.39 11.68 12.50
C ALA A 418 6.81 13.15 12.42
N SER A 419 7.57 13.56 11.40
CA SER A 419 8.13 14.91 11.31
C SER A 419 7.75 15.63 10.02
N ARG A 420 7.28 16.88 10.13
CA ARG A 420 7.11 17.76 8.97
C ARG A 420 8.48 17.89 8.30
N ARG A 421 8.66 17.38 7.08
CA ARG A 421 9.71 17.95 6.22
C ARG A 421 9.23 19.36 5.87
N PRO A 422 9.90 20.44 6.31
CA PRO A 422 9.53 21.77 5.83
C PRO A 422 9.59 21.73 4.31
N LEU A 423 8.48 22.11 3.66
CA LEU A 423 8.52 22.53 2.27
C LEU A 423 9.62 23.56 2.21
N ARG A 424 10.74 23.23 1.55
CA ARG A 424 11.78 24.21 1.29
C ARG A 424 11.08 25.38 0.63
N SER A 425 11.02 26.51 1.33
CA SER A 425 10.61 27.76 0.73
C SER A 425 11.44 27.95 -0.53
N SER A 426 10.79 28.36 -1.60
CA SER A 426 11.40 28.65 -2.89
C SER A 426 12.39 29.80 -2.74
N ALA A 427 13.58 29.52 -2.23
CA ALA A 427 14.75 30.34 -2.47
C ALA A 427 15.22 30.00 -3.88
N ALA A 428 15.13 30.97 -4.78
CA ALA A 428 15.68 30.92 -6.12
C ALA A 428 17.17 30.56 -6.05
N GLY A 429 17.47 29.26 -6.19
CA GLY A 429 18.82 28.73 -6.21
C GLY A 429 18.96 27.84 -7.43
N ARG A 430 19.79 28.26 -8.38
CA ARG A 430 20.14 27.50 -9.58
C ARG A 430 20.34 26.03 -9.24
N ILE A 431 19.48 25.17 -9.79
CA ILE A 431 19.70 23.73 -9.78
C ILE A 431 20.96 23.49 -10.62
N ARG A 432 22.09 23.30 -9.94
CA ARG A 432 23.27 22.67 -10.55
C ARG A 432 22.87 21.23 -10.88
N ARG A 433 22.73 20.94 -12.17
CA ARG A 433 22.68 19.57 -12.69
C ARG A 433 23.99 18.87 -12.33
N SER A 434 23.99 18.06 -11.29
CA SER A 434 25.07 17.10 -11.06
C SER A 434 24.67 16.11 -9.97
N ALA A 435 24.24 14.91 -10.38
CA ALA A 435 24.68 13.62 -9.83
C ALA A 435 23.74 12.44 -10.17
N ILE A 436 23.40 12.21 -11.44
CA ILE A 436 23.04 10.86 -11.94
C ILE A 436 23.54 10.77 -13.39
N CYS A 437 24.78 10.31 -13.54
CA CYS A 437 25.40 9.67 -14.73
C CYS A 437 26.92 9.87 -14.61
N ARG A 438 27.59 8.91 -13.96
CA ARG A 438 29.01 8.66 -14.19
C ARG A 438 29.20 7.19 -14.50
N THR A 439 28.91 6.85 -15.74
CA THR A 439 29.65 5.86 -16.50
C THR A 439 29.63 6.35 -17.94
N SER A 440 30.80 6.32 -18.59
CA SER A 440 31.08 6.77 -19.97
C SER A 440 30.98 8.28 -20.25
N ALA A 441 32.05 9.01 -19.93
CA ALA A 441 32.48 10.16 -20.73
C ALA A 441 34.00 10.09 -20.88
N SER A 442 34.45 9.69 -22.06
CA SER A 442 35.74 10.12 -22.60
C SER A 442 35.61 10.11 -24.11
N LEU A 443 35.46 11.32 -24.67
CA LEU A 443 36.05 11.81 -25.92
C LEU A 443 35.27 13.07 -26.33
N CYS A 444 36.04 14.09 -26.73
CA CYS A 444 35.68 15.42 -27.24
C CYS A 444 35.55 16.54 -26.19
N GLY A 445 36.58 17.39 -26.17
CA GLY A 445 36.65 18.67 -25.44
C GLY A 445 35.94 19.83 -26.17
N PRO A 446 35.93 21.03 -25.57
CA PRO A 446 35.09 22.14 -26.01
C PRO A 446 35.81 23.09 -26.99
N THR A 447 35.04 23.69 -27.90
CA THR A 447 35.42 24.93 -28.59
C THR A 447 34.42 26.02 -28.21
N ASP A 448 34.96 27.12 -27.67
CA ASP A 448 34.29 28.38 -27.38
C ASP A 448 33.81 29.10 -28.64
N ALA A 449 32.68 29.83 -28.56
CA ALA A 449 32.53 31.21 -29.07
C ALA A 449 31.12 31.77 -28.84
N ALA A 450 31.08 33.09 -28.63
CA ALA A 450 29.99 33.92 -28.12
C ALA A 450 29.07 34.55 -29.19
N ASN A 451 27.94 35.15 -28.71
CA ASN A 451 27.18 36.32 -29.20
C ASN A 451 26.73 36.36 -30.68
N THR A 452 25.52 36.71 -31.13
CA THR A 452 24.49 37.71 -30.74
C THR A 452 23.26 37.46 -31.67
N PRO A 453 22.05 38.02 -31.44
CA PRO A 453 20.84 37.68 -32.18
C PRO A 453 20.51 38.66 -33.31
N THR A 454 19.97 38.16 -34.43
CA THR A 454 19.28 38.97 -35.44
C THR A 454 18.05 38.27 -36.01
N THR A 455 17.06 39.11 -36.27
CA THR A 455 15.68 38.92 -36.69
C THR A 455 15.46 38.45 -38.13
N SER A 456 14.24 37.93 -38.35
CA SER A 456 13.39 38.05 -39.56
C SER A 456 13.14 36.80 -40.42
N SER A 457 11.88 36.36 -40.33
CA SER A 457 10.91 36.02 -41.39
C SER A 457 11.30 35.25 -42.67
N ARG A 458 10.38 34.31 -42.98
CA ARG A 458 9.80 33.93 -44.29
C ARG A 458 10.29 32.66 -45.02
N THR A 459 9.41 31.64 -44.95
CA THR A 459 8.84 30.81 -46.04
C THR A 459 9.73 29.94 -46.97
N ALA A 460 9.59 28.62 -46.74
CA ALA A 460 9.18 27.57 -47.70
C ALA A 460 10.23 26.99 -48.70
N PRO A 461 9.94 25.88 -49.42
CA PRO A 461 10.53 24.56 -49.15
C PRO A 461 11.21 23.89 -50.38
N ALA A 462 12.05 22.86 -50.17
CA ALA A 462 12.42 21.84 -51.18
C ALA A 462 13.40 20.81 -50.56
N THR A 463 12.96 19.59 -50.27
CA THR A 463 13.21 18.35 -51.05
C THR A 463 14.67 17.88 -51.19
N SER A 464 14.85 16.68 -50.63
CA SER A 464 15.54 15.52 -51.24
C SER A 464 16.99 15.21 -50.88
N SER A 465 17.19 13.89 -50.79
CA SER A 465 18.42 13.12 -50.96
C SER A 465 19.37 12.99 -49.76
N ALA A 466 19.26 11.81 -49.13
CA ALA A 466 20.38 11.12 -48.52
C ALA A 466 21.47 10.80 -49.57
N PRO A 467 22.71 10.61 -49.12
CA PRO A 467 23.29 9.30 -49.38
C PRO A 467 23.99 8.69 -48.16
N THR A 468 23.87 7.38 -48.11
CA THR A 468 24.62 6.37 -47.37
C THR A 468 26.14 6.60 -47.35
N MET A 469 26.76 6.43 -46.19
CA MET A 469 28.17 6.04 -46.07
C MET A 469 28.29 4.72 -45.33
N ASN A 470 29.03 3.81 -45.98
CA ASN A 470 29.40 2.48 -45.58
C ASN A 470 30.87 2.54 -45.13
N CYS A 471 31.23 1.98 -43.97
CA CYS A 471 32.64 1.72 -43.65
C CYS A 471 32.80 0.60 -42.60
N SER A 472 33.01 -0.61 -43.11
CA SER A 472 33.97 -1.65 -42.73
C SER A 472 34.62 -1.68 -41.33
N ARG A 473 34.39 -2.83 -40.66
CA ARG A 473 35.32 -3.75 -39.97
C ARG A 473 36.54 -3.17 -39.24
N VAL A 474 36.60 -3.43 -37.93
CA VAL A 474 37.83 -3.90 -37.25
C VAL A 474 37.46 -5.01 -36.26
N PHE A 475 38.15 -6.15 -36.40
CA PHE A 475 38.16 -7.29 -35.50
C PHE A 475 39.00 -6.97 -34.25
N SER A 476 38.59 -7.44 -33.08
CA SER A 476 39.52 -7.98 -32.09
C SER A 476 38.83 -9.02 -31.21
N THR A 477 39.50 -10.16 -31.15
CA THR A 477 39.23 -11.44 -30.49
C THR A 477 39.53 -11.40 -28.99
N VAL A 478 39.19 -12.51 -28.31
CA VAL A 478 39.66 -13.03 -27.00
C VAL A 478 38.65 -12.82 -25.86
N THR A 479 38.11 -13.82 -25.14
CA THR A 479 38.18 -15.30 -25.15
C THR A 479 37.02 -15.81 -24.28
N ALA A 480 36.40 -16.91 -24.68
CA ALA A 480 35.48 -17.69 -23.86
C ALA A 480 36.23 -18.81 -23.12
N SER A 481 35.84 -19.07 -21.88
CA SER A 481 36.13 -20.32 -21.15
C SER A 481 34.84 -20.66 -20.39
N SER A 482 33.97 -21.52 -20.93
CA SER A 482 33.89 -22.97 -20.69
C SER A 482 33.59 -23.33 -19.22
N ILE A 483 32.41 -23.91 -18.95
CA ILE A 483 32.23 -25.27 -18.41
C ILE A 483 30.72 -25.67 -18.42
N ARG A 484 30.39 -26.46 -19.46
CA ARG A 484 29.68 -27.76 -19.46
C ARG A 484 28.33 -27.92 -18.74
N GLY A 485 27.28 -28.02 -19.56
CA GLY A 485 26.11 -28.87 -19.31
C GLY A 485 26.40 -30.36 -19.56
N LYS A 486 25.58 -31.22 -18.96
CA LYS A 486 25.45 -32.65 -19.30
C LYS A 486 23.97 -32.97 -19.60
N PRO A 487 23.70 -33.98 -20.46
CA PRO A 487 22.48 -34.06 -21.26
C PRO A 487 21.40 -34.94 -20.64
N PHE A 488 20.16 -34.65 -21.06
CA PHE A 488 18.95 -35.42 -20.83
C PHE A 488 19.01 -36.74 -21.61
N VAL A 489 18.77 -37.87 -20.93
CA VAL A 489 18.61 -39.20 -21.54
C VAL A 489 17.13 -39.56 -21.46
N SER A 490 16.48 -39.59 -22.63
CA SER A 490 15.19 -40.22 -22.85
C SER A 490 15.34 -41.74 -22.89
N ARG A 491 14.46 -42.49 -22.22
CA ARG A 491 14.01 -43.79 -22.73
C ARG A 491 12.53 -44.07 -22.37
N PRO A 492 11.82 -44.82 -23.22
CA PRO A 492 10.37 -44.89 -23.26
C PRO A 492 9.82 -46.14 -22.56
N THR A 493 8.60 -46.03 -22.05
CA THR A 493 7.42 -46.90 -22.28
C THR A 493 6.22 -46.23 -21.65
#